data_AF-A0A2M7VMH0-F1
#
_entry.id   AF-A0A2M7VMH0-F1
#
_cell.length_a   1.000
_cell.length_b   1.000
_cell.length_c   1.000
_cell.angle_alpha   90.00
_cell.angle_beta   90.00
_cell.angle_gamma   90.00
#
_symmetry.space_group_name_H-M   'P 1'
#
loop_
_entity.id
_entity.type
_entity.pdbx_description
1 polymer ?
#
loop_
_entity_poly.entity_id
_entity_poly.type
_entity_poly.pdbx_seq_one_letter_code
_entity_poly.pdbx_strand_id
1 'polypeptide(L)'
;FRFIGTPGVYTITLDSNTKTITLTTPAPKYLVGAGVPDAGWSWDSPIVLAQVNDGVWRGSTNFINDTFRFFDVNGDWGSGTNFPYYLNAGYTIDANFEDALDGDNNFRFIGTPGVYTITLDTNAKTIILTQS
;
A
#
# COMPACT_ATOMS: atom_id res chain seq x y z
N PHE A 1 -22.25 -24.01 -9.84
CA PHE A 1 -22.14 -23.27 -8.57
C PHE A 1 -22.90 -21.96 -8.68
N ARG A 2 -23.66 -21.55 -7.65
CA ARG A 2 -24.33 -20.24 -7.60
C ARG A 2 -23.70 -19.45 -6.46
N PHE A 3 -23.09 -18.31 -6.75
CA PHE A 3 -22.59 -17.40 -5.72
C PHE A 3 -23.79 -16.80 -4.97
N ILE A 4 -23.78 -16.89 -3.64
CA ILE A 4 -24.82 -16.37 -2.75
C ILE A 4 -24.28 -15.28 -1.80
N GLY A 5 -23.04 -14.82 -2.04
CA GLY A 5 -22.43 -13.75 -1.25
C GLY A 5 -22.84 -12.36 -1.74
N THR A 6 -22.38 -11.35 -1.02
CA THR A 6 -22.56 -9.94 -1.40
C THR A 6 -21.86 -9.68 -2.74
N PRO A 7 -22.46 -8.93 -3.67
CA PRO A 7 -21.76 -8.48 -4.88
C PRO A 7 -20.49 -7.70 -4.52
N GLY A 8 -19.37 -8.05 -5.15
CA GLY A 8 -18.08 -7.42 -4.87
C GLY A 8 -16.94 -8.12 -5.62
N VAL A 9 -15.75 -7.56 -5.53
CA VAL A 9 -14.51 -8.22 -6.00
C VAL A 9 -14.02 -9.15 -4.90
N TYR A 10 -13.64 -10.37 -5.28
CA TYR A 10 -13.11 -11.39 -4.36
C TYR A 10 -11.89 -12.05 -4.98
N THR A 11 -10.90 -12.34 -4.15
CA THR A 11 -9.86 -13.32 -4.49
C THR A 11 -10.43 -14.71 -4.23
N ILE A 12 -10.37 -15.59 -5.22
CA ILE A 12 -10.77 -17.01 -5.08
C ILE A 12 -9.51 -17.85 -4.93
N THR A 13 -9.36 -18.50 -3.78
CA THR A 13 -8.27 -19.44 -3.52
C THR A 13 -8.80 -20.87 -3.54
N LEU A 14 -8.19 -21.73 -4.37
CA LEU A 14 -8.48 -23.17 -4.44
C LEU A 14 -7.34 -23.93 -3.76
N ASP A 15 -7.65 -24.65 -2.68
CA ASP A 15 -6.69 -25.54 -2.01
C ASP A 15 -7.04 -27.00 -2.32
N SER A 16 -6.18 -27.65 -3.09
CA SER A 16 -6.36 -29.05 -3.49
C SER A 16 -6.03 -30.07 -2.40
N ASN A 17 -5.31 -29.67 -1.35
CA ASN A 17 -4.97 -30.56 -0.23
C ASN A 17 -6.16 -30.65 0.72
N THR A 18 -6.72 -29.50 1.11
CA THR A 18 -7.88 -29.44 2.01
C THR A 18 -9.23 -29.55 1.27
N LYS A 19 -9.23 -29.51 -0.07
CA LYS A 19 -10.43 -29.51 -0.92
C LYS A 19 -11.36 -28.32 -0.63
N THR A 20 -10.78 -27.17 -0.31
CA THR A 20 -11.53 -25.95 0.03
C THR A 20 -11.48 -24.91 -1.09
N ILE A 21 -12.53 -24.11 -1.16
CA ILE A 21 -12.59 -22.89 -1.96
C ILE A 21 -12.85 -21.75 -0.98
N THR A 22 -11.94 -20.79 -0.91
CA THR A 22 -12.05 -19.62 -0.04
C THR A 22 -12.26 -18.37 -0.89
N LEU A 23 -13.21 -17.53 -0.47
CA LEU A 23 -13.41 -16.21 -1.04
C LEU A 23 -12.96 -15.18 -0.01
N THR A 24 -11.96 -14.40 -0.37
CA THR A 24 -11.43 -13.32 0.49
C THR A 24 -11.74 -11.99 -0.16
N THR A 25 -12.37 -11.09 0.59
CA THR A 25 -12.53 -9.70 0.16
C THR A 25 -11.15 -9.03 0.13
N PRO A 26 -10.76 -8.38 -0.97
CA PRO A 26 -9.53 -7.62 -1.03
C PRO A 26 -9.47 -6.58 0.09
N ALA A 27 -8.40 -6.59 0.88
CA ALA A 27 -8.19 -5.58 1.92
C ALA A 27 -7.25 -4.51 1.36
N PRO A 28 -7.73 -3.32 0.97
CA PRO A 28 -6.85 -2.27 0.45
C PRO A 28 -5.87 -1.78 1.51
N LYS A 29 -4.81 -1.11 1.04
CA LYS A 29 -3.90 -0.31 1.87
C LYS A 29 -4.08 1.15 1.54
N TYR A 30 -3.68 2.03 2.45
CA TYR A 30 -3.89 3.47 2.30
C TYR A 30 -2.58 4.23 2.47
N LEU A 31 -2.45 5.36 1.76
CA LEU A 31 -1.39 6.34 2.01
C LEU A 31 -2.01 7.67 2.43
N VAL A 32 -1.39 8.28 3.44
CA VAL A 32 -1.59 9.70 3.78
C VAL A 32 -0.22 10.34 4.02
N GLY A 33 -0.13 11.63 3.78
CA GLY A 33 1.04 12.46 4.03
C GLY A 33 1.19 13.60 3.02
N ALA A 34 2.00 14.59 3.36
CA ALA A 34 2.28 15.72 2.48
C ALA A 34 2.99 15.30 1.18
N GLY A 35 3.75 14.19 1.20
CA GLY A 35 4.40 13.61 0.02
C GLY A 35 3.43 13.04 -1.01
N VAL A 36 2.16 12.84 -0.62
CA VAL A 36 1.04 12.45 -1.48
C VAL A 36 -0.08 13.51 -1.34
N PRO A 37 0.08 14.69 -1.94
CA PRO A 37 -0.68 15.90 -1.59
C PRO A 37 -2.19 15.79 -1.82
N ASP A 38 -2.65 14.88 -2.69
CA ASP A 38 -4.08 14.63 -2.89
C ASP A 38 -4.76 14.08 -1.62
N ALA A 39 -3.99 13.46 -0.73
CA ALA A 39 -4.45 13.04 0.60
C ALA A 39 -4.01 14.01 1.70
N GLY A 40 -2.75 14.47 1.69
CA GLY A 40 -2.17 15.18 2.82
C GLY A 40 -2.22 14.34 4.11
N TRP A 41 -2.08 14.96 5.28
CA TRP A 41 -2.25 14.28 6.58
C TRP A 41 -3.72 14.23 7.03
N SER A 42 -4.63 13.86 6.13
CA SER A 42 -6.07 13.72 6.39
C SER A 42 -6.62 12.39 5.88
N TRP A 43 -7.73 11.95 6.47
CA TRP A 43 -8.51 10.79 6.02
C TRP A 43 -9.68 11.16 5.09
N ASP A 44 -9.82 12.44 4.71
CA ASP A 44 -10.89 12.87 3.80
C ASP A 44 -10.70 12.32 2.38
N SER A 45 -9.44 12.18 1.93
CA SER A 45 -9.06 11.74 0.58
C SER A 45 -7.80 10.84 0.56
N PRO A 46 -7.71 9.78 1.37
CA PRO A 46 -6.52 8.92 1.41
C PRO A 46 -6.28 8.28 0.04
N ILE A 47 -5.00 8.10 -0.32
CA ILE A 47 -4.66 7.33 -1.52
C ILE A 47 -4.96 5.88 -1.25
N VAL A 48 -5.77 5.25 -2.10
CA VAL A 48 -6.12 3.83 -1.97
C VAL A 48 -5.21 2.99 -2.86
N LEU A 49 -4.50 2.04 -2.26
CA LEU A 49 -3.80 0.96 -2.96
C LEU A 49 -4.71 -0.26 -3.00
N ALA A 50 -5.25 -0.57 -4.17
CA ALA A 50 -6.07 -1.75 -4.36
C ALA A 50 -5.20 -3.02 -4.26
N GLN A 51 -5.70 -4.04 -3.57
CA GLN A 51 -5.08 -5.35 -3.61
C GLN A 51 -5.38 -6.00 -4.97
N VAL A 52 -4.36 -6.08 -5.83
CA VAL A 52 -4.48 -6.57 -7.21
C VAL A 52 -4.20 -8.07 -7.33
N ASN A 53 -3.44 -8.62 -6.38
CA ASN A 53 -3.24 -10.06 -6.16
C ASN A 53 -3.08 -10.30 -4.64
N ASP A 54 -3.16 -11.55 -4.21
CA ASP A 54 -2.81 -11.88 -2.82
C ASP A 54 -1.39 -11.40 -2.50
N GLY A 55 -1.23 -10.66 -1.40
CA GLY A 55 0.04 -10.03 -1.03
C GLY A 55 0.54 -8.88 -1.94
N VAL A 56 -0.24 -8.40 -2.93
CA VAL A 56 0.21 -7.33 -3.84
C VAL A 56 -0.80 -6.19 -3.91
N TRP A 57 -0.36 -4.99 -3.56
CA TRP A 57 -1.14 -3.76 -3.59
C TRP A 57 -0.57 -2.77 -4.60
N ARG A 58 -1.46 -2.08 -5.32
CA ARG A 58 -1.09 -1.09 -6.32
C ARG A 58 -2.05 0.09 -6.34
N GLY A 59 -1.50 1.28 -6.55
CA GLY A 59 -2.24 2.51 -6.76
C GLY A 59 -1.35 3.57 -7.39
N SER A 60 -1.96 4.65 -7.88
CA SER A 60 -1.24 5.76 -8.49
C SER A 60 -1.53 7.04 -7.70
N THR A 61 -0.53 7.90 -7.57
CA THR A 61 -0.66 9.20 -6.91
C THR A 61 0.37 10.17 -7.46
N ASN A 62 0.09 11.46 -7.35
CA ASN A 62 1.12 12.48 -7.52
C ASN A 62 2.03 12.47 -6.28
N PHE A 63 3.34 12.36 -6.48
CA PHE A 63 4.33 12.49 -5.42
C PHE A 63 5.00 13.87 -5.47
N ILE A 64 5.27 14.43 -4.30
CA ILE A 64 6.15 15.61 -4.12
C ILE A 64 7.23 15.28 -3.08
N ASN A 65 8.28 16.11 -2.99
CA ASN A 65 9.40 15.88 -2.08
C ASN A 65 9.05 16.16 -0.61
N ASP A 66 8.25 15.29 -0.02
CA ASP A 66 7.82 15.34 1.37
C ASP A 66 7.48 13.92 1.87
N THR A 67 6.89 13.81 3.07
CA THR A 67 6.72 12.54 3.78
C THR A 67 5.31 11.95 3.68
N PHE A 68 5.22 10.63 3.77
CA PHE A 68 3.98 9.88 3.80
C PHE A 68 4.12 8.56 4.59
N ARG A 69 2.98 7.93 4.87
CA ARG A 69 2.90 6.68 5.64
C ARG A 69 1.86 5.74 5.04
N PHE A 70 2.11 4.44 5.14
CA PHE A 70 1.17 3.38 4.78
C PHE A 70 0.26 3.03 5.95
N PHE A 71 -0.97 2.60 5.67
CA PHE A 71 -1.94 2.16 6.66
C PHE A 71 -2.70 0.93 6.17
N ASP A 72 -3.01 0.03 7.10
CA ASP A 72 -3.81 -1.17 6.84
C ASP A 72 -5.32 -0.91 6.99
N VAL A 73 -5.72 0.08 7.78
CA VAL A 73 -7.12 0.38 8.08
C VAL A 73 -7.41 1.87 7.86
N ASN A 74 -8.43 2.17 7.06
CA ASN A 74 -8.86 3.55 6.79
C ASN A 74 -9.34 4.23 8.08
N GLY A 75 -8.80 5.42 8.38
CA GLY A 75 -9.19 6.20 9.56
C GLY A 75 -8.48 5.81 10.85
N ASP A 76 -7.69 4.73 10.85
CA ASP A 76 -6.98 4.24 12.03
C ASP A 76 -5.48 4.55 11.95
N TRP A 77 -5.07 5.62 12.65
CA TRP A 77 -3.67 6.02 12.76
C TRP A 77 -2.78 4.96 13.41
N GLY A 78 -3.34 4.08 14.25
CA GLY A 78 -2.61 2.99 14.91
C GLY A 78 -2.21 1.86 13.94
N SER A 79 -2.84 1.80 12.76
CA SER A 79 -2.51 0.84 11.71
C SER A 79 -1.33 1.28 10.81
N GLY A 80 -0.68 2.39 11.16
CA GLY A 80 0.38 3.00 10.36
C GLY A 80 1.67 2.19 10.37
N THR A 81 2.27 2.02 9.19
CA THR A 81 3.60 1.41 9.00
C THR A 81 4.54 2.39 8.28
N ASN A 82 5.72 2.58 8.86
CA ASN A 82 6.70 3.61 8.49
C ASN A 82 7.94 2.99 7.81
N PHE A 83 8.93 3.80 7.43
CA PHE A 83 10.08 3.31 6.65
C PHE A 83 10.86 2.19 7.38
N PRO A 84 11.20 2.33 8.69
CA PRO A 84 11.88 1.27 9.44
C PRO A 84 11.08 -0.03 9.55
N TYR A 85 9.75 0.00 9.60
CA TYR A 85 8.93 -1.21 9.63
C TYR A 85 9.24 -2.12 8.44
N TYR A 86 9.22 -1.56 7.24
CA TYR A 86 9.47 -2.32 6.02
C TYR A 86 10.94 -2.70 5.86
N LEU A 87 11.86 -1.78 6.18
CA LEU A 87 13.30 -2.07 6.14
C LEU A 87 13.64 -3.25 7.07
N ASN A 88 13.18 -3.22 8.32
CA ASN A 88 13.43 -4.27 9.31
C ASN A 88 12.75 -5.60 8.96
N ALA A 89 11.63 -5.56 8.22
CA ALA A 89 10.98 -6.75 7.67
C ALA A 89 11.71 -7.34 6.45
N GLY A 90 12.79 -6.69 5.98
CA GLY A 90 13.65 -7.15 4.90
C GLY A 90 13.15 -6.76 3.51
N TYR A 91 12.41 -5.64 3.39
CA TYR A 91 11.95 -5.17 2.09
C TYR A 91 13.06 -4.48 1.32
N THR A 92 13.09 -4.70 0.00
CA THR A 92 13.79 -3.80 -0.92
C THR A 92 12.87 -2.62 -1.24
N ILE A 93 13.28 -1.43 -0.84
CA ILE A 93 12.51 -0.19 -1.01
C ILE A 93 13.08 0.58 -2.21
N ASP A 94 12.19 1.15 -3.03
CA ASP A 94 12.55 1.97 -4.20
C ASP A 94 13.55 3.08 -3.82
N ALA A 95 14.53 3.32 -4.68
CA ALA A 95 15.57 4.32 -4.43
C ALA A 95 15.07 5.76 -4.39
N ASN A 96 13.84 6.02 -4.85
CA ASN A 96 13.18 7.32 -4.69
C ASN A 96 12.56 7.53 -3.31
N PHE A 97 12.71 6.57 -2.39
CA PHE A 97 12.29 6.71 -1.00
C PHE A 97 13.48 6.60 -0.04
N GLU A 98 13.42 7.42 1.02
CA GLU A 98 14.35 7.35 2.14
C GLU A 98 13.61 7.42 3.49
N ASP A 99 14.32 7.12 4.57
CA ASP A 99 13.87 7.42 5.92
C ASP A 99 13.85 8.94 6.12
N ALA A 100 12.69 9.50 6.49
CA ALA A 100 12.54 10.92 6.70
C ALA A 100 13.32 11.46 7.92
N LEU A 101 13.69 10.59 8.88
CA LEU A 101 14.32 10.97 10.14
C LEU A 101 13.57 12.08 10.89
N ASP A 102 12.24 12.09 10.78
CA ASP A 102 11.33 13.12 11.28
C ASP A 102 10.75 12.83 12.67
N GLY A 103 11.39 11.92 13.42
CA GLY A 103 10.94 11.44 14.73
C GLY A 103 9.98 10.25 14.65
N ASP A 104 9.14 10.22 13.62
CA ASP A 104 8.25 9.10 13.30
C ASP A 104 8.84 8.16 12.23
N ASN A 105 9.92 8.57 11.57
CA ASN A 105 10.63 7.85 10.52
C ASN A 105 9.71 7.45 9.35
N ASN A 106 8.91 8.41 8.90
CA ASN A 106 8.05 8.25 7.73
C ASN A 106 8.85 7.93 6.46
N PHE A 107 8.16 7.51 5.40
CA PHE A 107 8.77 7.51 4.07
C PHE A 107 8.88 8.96 3.59
N ARG A 108 10.03 9.35 3.05
CA ARG A 108 10.20 10.59 2.28
C ARG A 108 10.41 10.26 0.82
N PHE A 109 9.68 10.95 -0.08
CA PHE A 109 9.96 10.89 -1.51
C PHE A 109 11.10 11.85 -1.89
N ILE A 110 12.14 11.33 -2.53
CA ILE A 110 13.33 12.08 -2.97
C ILE A 110 13.53 12.07 -4.49
N GLY A 111 12.59 11.47 -5.23
CA GLY A 111 12.59 11.50 -6.69
C GLY A 111 12.16 12.85 -7.27
N THR A 112 11.99 12.88 -8.60
CA THR A 112 11.40 14.05 -9.28
C THR A 112 9.89 14.05 -9.05
N PRO A 113 9.27 15.16 -8.59
CA PRO A 113 7.81 15.22 -8.42
C PRO A 113 7.03 14.86 -9.68
N GLY A 114 5.91 14.18 -9.52
CA GLY A 114 5.06 13.74 -10.63
C GLY A 114 4.18 12.54 -10.27
N VAL A 115 3.46 12.02 -11.26
CA VAL A 115 2.58 10.86 -11.06
C VAL A 115 3.37 9.57 -11.15
N TYR A 116 3.26 8.75 -10.11
CA TYR A 116 3.82 7.41 -10.09
C TYR A 116 2.75 6.38 -9.73
N THR A 117 2.93 5.19 -10.26
CA THR A 117 2.29 3.98 -9.73
C THR A 117 3.20 3.37 -8.69
N ILE A 118 2.70 3.18 -7.47
CA ILE A 118 3.38 2.46 -6.39
C ILE A 118 2.87 1.02 -6.35
N THR A 119 3.79 0.06 -6.24
CA THR A 119 3.48 -1.36 -5.99
C THR A 119 4.14 -1.79 -4.69
N LEU A 120 3.33 -2.26 -3.74
CA LEU A 120 3.77 -2.94 -2.53
C LEU A 120 3.51 -4.43 -2.69
N ASP A 121 4.56 -5.23 -2.76
CA ASP A 121 4.50 -6.69 -2.88
C ASP A 121 5.10 -7.31 -1.62
N THR A 122 4.26 -7.90 -0.77
CA THR A 122 4.69 -8.53 0.48
C THR A 122 5.22 -9.95 0.27
N ASN A 123 4.94 -10.57 -0.88
CA ASN A 123 5.46 -11.88 -1.23
C ASN A 123 6.93 -11.76 -1.67
N ALA A 124 7.22 -10.81 -2.56
CA ALA A 124 8.56 -10.47 -3.00
C ALA A 124 9.31 -9.57 -2.02
N LYS A 125 8.60 -8.99 -1.03
CA LYS A 125 9.09 -7.96 -0.11
C LYS A 125 9.71 -6.77 -0.84
N THR A 126 8.94 -6.15 -1.72
CA THR A 126 9.37 -4.97 -2.48
C THR A 126 8.37 -3.82 -2.38
N ILE A 127 8.89 -2.60 -2.41
CA ILE A 127 8.12 -1.37 -2.65
C ILE A 127 8.76 -0.71 -3.86
N ILE A 128 8.06 -0.64 -4.98
CA ILE A 128 8.61 -0.16 -6.27
C ILE A 128 7.73 0.94 -6.84
N LEU A 129 8.37 1.95 -7.45
CA LEU A 129 7.73 2.99 -8.21
C LEU A 129 7.89 2.80 -9.72
N THR A 130 6.87 3.18 -10.47
CA THR A 130 6.94 3.33 -11.93
C THR A 130 6.34 4.66 -12.30
N GLN A 131 7.15 5.56 -12.87
CA GLN A 131 6.69 6.85 -13.34
C GLN A 131 5.71 6.67 -14.49
N SER A 132 4.61 7.44 -14.48
CA SER A 132 3.57 7.41 -15.51
C SER A 132 3.75 8.49 -16.55
#